data_AF-A0A1X1YIV8-F1
#
_entry.id   AF-A0A1X1YIV8-F1
#
_cell.length_a   1.000
_cell.length_b   1.000
_cell.length_c   1.000
_cell.angle_alpha   90.00
_cell.angle_beta   90.00
_cell.angle_gamma   90.00
#
_symmetry.space_group_name_H-M   'P 1'
#
loop_
_entity.id
_entity.type
_entity.pdbx_description
1 polymer ?
#
loop_
_entity_poly.entity_id
_entity_poly.type
_entity_poly.pdbx_seq_one_letter_code
_entity_poly.pdbx_strand_id
1 'polypeptide(L)'
;MVLIHQHARSNHIKRHARLRDHDFGRPLWAGDDDDWKVVLANRKAVICDVPGCRQPLVPKDCTQSQRHLAYPRGSAGGCGHHILGSDEKPETDRRMSERHRWMQNRITAICRQLGYTAVPEHWPTRADVYVETTKTALEVQQRPTAFAKRTAARARHGACQTIWLLSHDARGDSVERALFGLPAVRFKIVDLRRIGPDRTIEFEPWTDPTALNEFAVVDVWATTWQLVDEKPYLRRCKMDLHIFLDQVLSGRRIWVRANPVMPRGGKHNQAYAGWVLHEDLLEASRRQACDVEDEAKAVAVQPITADRKNTALVAPDQTPKPVAALRPPPVEPPISPERAMKESAAAQTQSPTTTQAKPPRPRQAPHPVSAPRVTYEDVEKVLDVVAIGIAIVIGIAFVVQLLHLVSPLL
;
A
#
# COMPACT_ATOMS: atom_id res chain seq x y z
N MET A 1 -8.87 26.71 37.76
CA MET A 1 -7.85 27.06 36.73
C MET A 1 -6.80 25.96 36.75
N VAL A 2 -6.98 24.91 35.94
CA VAL A 2 -6.17 23.69 36.00
C VAL A 2 -4.89 23.92 35.19
N LEU A 3 -3.75 23.92 35.88
CA LEU A 3 -2.42 23.94 35.25
C LEU A 3 -2.24 22.66 34.42
N ILE A 4 -2.42 22.77 33.11
CA ILE A 4 -1.96 21.78 32.16
C ILE A 4 -0.43 21.84 32.19
N HIS A 5 0.20 20.88 32.87
CA HIS A 5 1.63 20.69 32.78
C HIS A 5 2.02 20.49 31.32
N GLN A 6 2.66 21.52 30.75
CA GLN A 6 3.45 21.42 29.55
C GLN A 6 4.62 20.48 29.84
N HIS A 7 4.39 19.18 29.61
CA HIS A 7 5.50 18.25 29.50
C HIS A 7 6.36 18.71 28.33
N ALA A 8 7.59 19.11 28.66
CA ALA A 8 8.65 19.38 27.71
C ALA A 8 8.64 18.30 26.62
N ARG A 9 8.37 18.75 25.39
CA ARG A 9 8.27 17.94 24.19
C ARG A 9 9.60 17.23 23.97
N SER A 10 9.74 15.99 24.44
CA SER A 10 10.79 15.12 23.93
C SER A 10 10.44 14.88 22.46
N ASN A 11 11.25 15.42 21.55
CA ASN A 11 11.05 15.37 20.10
C ASN A 11 11.05 13.95 19.48
N HIS A 12 11.00 12.90 20.32
CA HIS A 12 11.06 11.50 19.92
C HIS A 12 10.09 10.68 20.78
N ILE A 13 8.84 10.59 20.32
CA ILE A 13 7.82 9.75 20.95
C ILE A 13 7.98 8.34 20.40
N LYS A 14 8.37 7.37 21.24
CA LYS A 14 8.46 5.98 20.82
C LYS A 14 7.07 5.36 20.78
N ARG A 15 6.66 4.81 19.65
CA ARG A 15 5.32 4.23 19.46
C ARG A 15 5.33 2.73 19.11
N HIS A 16 6.51 2.13 18.98
CA HIS A 16 6.69 0.71 18.74
C HIS A 16 7.39 -0.01 19.89
N ALA A 17 6.96 -1.25 20.13
CA ALA A 17 7.61 -2.17 21.05
C ALA A 17 7.52 -3.61 20.56
N ARG A 18 8.24 -4.50 21.24
CA ARG A 18 8.02 -5.95 21.24
C ARG A 18 7.84 -6.41 22.68
N LEU A 19 7.37 -7.64 22.86
CA LEU A 19 7.43 -8.31 24.17
C LEU A 19 8.74 -9.09 24.27
N ARG A 20 9.33 -9.12 25.46
CA ARG A 20 10.64 -9.75 25.71
C ARG A 20 10.66 -11.22 25.31
N ASP A 21 9.58 -11.92 25.66
CA ASP A 21 9.48 -13.38 25.63
C ASP A 21 8.44 -13.89 24.63
N HIS A 22 7.88 -13.01 23.79
CA HIS A 22 6.90 -13.38 22.77
C HIS A 22 7.16 -12.62 21.48
N ASP A 23 7.25 -13.35 20.38
CA ASP A 23 7.43 -12.80 19.04
C ASP A 23 6.11 -12.86 18.25
N PHE A 24 5.57 -11.69 17.93
CA PHE A 24 4.39 -11.56 17.08
C PHE A 24 4.74 -11.55 15.58
N GLY A 25 6.02 -11.72 15.21
CA GLY A 25 6.50 -11.56 13.84
C GLY A 25 6.48 -10.10 13.34
N ARG A 26 6.02 -9.16 14.17
CA ARG A 26 5.96 -7.72 13.90
C ARG A 26 6.04 -6.92 15.20
N PRO A 27 6.43 -5.63 15.14
CA PRO A 27 6.28 -4.72 16.28
C PRO A 27 4.80 -4.52 16.67
N LEU A 28 4.56 -4.38 17.98
CA LEU A 28 3.32 -3.85 18.54
C LEU A 28 3.33 -2.33 18.43
N TRP A 29 2.22 -1.73 17.99
CA TRP A 29 2.12 -0.30 17.77
C TRP A 29 1.11 0.37 18.70
N ALA A 30 1.53 1.47 19.33
CA ALA A 30 0.69 2.24 20.25
C ALA A 30 -0.51 2.93 19.57
N GLY A 31 -0.49 3.07 18.24
CA GLY A 31 -1.59 3.61 17.44
C GLY A 31 -2.71 2.61 17.12
N ASP A 32 -2.49 1.32 17.38
CA ASP A 32 -3.47 0.26 17.20
C ASP A 32 -4.10 -0.13 18.55
N ASP A 33 -5.42 -0.28 18.60
CA ASP A 33 -6.13 -0.53 19.86
C ASP A 33 -5.88 -1.91 20.43
N ASP A 34 -5.78 -2.93 19.57
CA ASP A 34 -5.59 -4.31 20.02
C ASP A 34 -4.14 -4.55 20.43
N ASP A 35 -3.17 -4.02 19.67
CA ASP A 35 -1.77 -3.99 20.09
C ASP A 35 -1.61 -3.25 21.42
N TRP A 36 -2.31 -2.13 21.61
CA TRP A 36 -2.22 -1.37 22.86
C TRP A 36 -2.79 -2.14 24.05
N LYS A 37 -3.90 -2.88 23.89
CA LYS A 37 -4.40 -3.79 24.93
C LYS A 37 -3.35 -4.84 25.31
N VAL A 38 -2.67 -5.44 24.31
CA VAL A 38 -1.57 -6.39 24.54
C VAL A 38 -0.42 -5.73 25.30
N VAL A 39 -0.01 -4.52 24.91
CA VAL A 39 1.04 -3.75 25.58
C VAL A 39 0.68 -3.47 27.04
N LEU A 40 -0.56 -3.05 27.31
CA LEU A 40 -1.03 -2.74 28.66
C LEU A 40 -1.11 -3.99 29.54
N ALA A 41 -1.57 -5.12 29.00
CA ALA A 41 -1.60 -6.40 29.71
C ALA A 41 -0.19 -6.91 30.05
N ASN A 42 0.82 -6.55 29.26
CA ASN A 42 2.19 -7.07 29.36
C ASN A 42 3.22 -5.99 29.76
N ARG A 43 2.81 -4.95 30.50
CA ARG A 43 3.63 -3.77 30.88
C ARG A 43 5.08 -4.05 31.27
N LYS A 44 5.38 -5.15 31.98
CA LYS A 44 6.73 -5.50 32.48
C LYS A 44 7.62 -6.19 31.43
N ALA A 45 7.03 -6.71 30.35
CA ALA A 45 7.71 -7.42 29.28
C ALA A 45 7.95 -6.53 28.05
N VAL A 46 7.45 -5.29 28.05
CA VAL A 46 7.58 -4.38 26.90
C VAL A 46 9.03 -3.92 26.74
N ILE A 47 9.59 -4.16 25.56
CA ILE A 47 10.97 -3.81 25.20
C ILE A 47 11.03 -3.10 23.84
N CYS A 48 12.21 -2.58 23.52
CA CYS A 48 12.54 -2.04 22.21
C CYS A 48 12.19 -3.02 21.08
N ASP A 49 11.61 -2.47 20.02
CA ASP A 49 11.20 -3.11 18.77
C ASP A 49 12.36 -3.47 17.83
N VAL A 50 13.53 -2.84 18.00
CA VAL A 50 14.72 -3.17 17.20
C VAL A 50 15.25 -4.57 17.57
N PRO A 51 15.43 -5.46 16.59
CA PRO A 51 15.98 -6.81 16.81
C PRO A 51 17.28 -6.78 17.62
N GLY A 52 17.39 -7.67 18.61
CA GLY A 52 18.55 -7.75 19.51
C GLY A 52 18.56 -6.71 20.64
N CYS A 53 17.78 -5.63 20.56
CA CYS A 53 17.68 -4.66 21.64
C CYS A 53 16.72 -5.14 22.75
N ARG A 54 17.21 -5.27 23.98
CA ARG A 54 16.41 -5.70 25.14
C ARG A 54 16.02 -4.55 26.08
N GLN A 55 16.25 -3.30 25.67
CA GLN A 55 15.99 -2.14 26.52
C GLN A 55 14.49 -2.03 26.86
N PRO A 56 14.14 -1.99 28.16
CA PRO A 56 12.76 -1.96 28.61
C PRO A 56 12.07 -0.64 28.27
N LEU A 57 10.77 -0.72 28.03
CA LEU A 57 9.89 0.42 27.81
C LEU A 57 8.70 0.35 28.75
N VAL A 58 8.14 1.51 29.06
CA VAL A 58 6.95 1.68 29.88
C VAL A 58 5.90 2.39 29.04
N PRO A 59 4.71 1.80 28.84
CA PRO A 59 3.60 2.51 28.21
C PRO A 59 3.15 3.66 29.11
N LYS A 60 2.83 4.79 28.49
CA LYS A 60 2.30 5.96 29.18
C LYS A 60 0.80 6.01 29.03
N ASP A 61 0.12 6.22 30.16
CA ASP A 61 -1.32 6.37 30.20
C ASP A 61 -1.69 7.76 29.71
N CYS A 62 -2.33 7.81 28.55
CA CYS A 62 -2.74 9.03 27.90
C CYS A 62 -3.88 8.72 26.91
N THR A 63 -4.50 9.77 26.38
CA THR A 63 -5.55 9.63 25.36
C THR A 63 -5.06 8.79 24.17
N GLN A 64 -5.98 8.16 23.44
CA GLN A 64 -5.65 7.25 22.33
C GLN A 64 -4.67 7.88 21.30
N SER A 65 -4.86 9.16 21.00
CA SER A 65 -4.02 9.92 20.07
C SER A 65 -2.68 10.39 20.66
N GLN A 66 -2.42 10.12 21.94
CA GLN A 66 -1.18 10.46 22.64
C GLN A 66 -0.40 9.23 23.10
N ARG A 67 -0.94 8.01 22.88
CA ARG A 67 -0.32 6.74 23.30
C ARG A 67 1.13 6.63 22.84
N HIS A 68 2.00 6.39 23.81
CA HIS A 68 3.42 6.25 23.58
C HIS A 68 4.12 5.42 24.66
N LEU A 69 5.35 5.06 24.35
CA LEU A 69 6.27 4.31 25.17
C LEU A 69 7.41 5.23 25.58
N ALA A 70 7.84 5.12 26.83
CA ALA A 70 8.99 5.84 27.35
C ALA A 70 9.97 4.88 28.01
N TYR A 71 11.21 5.30 28.18
CA TYR A 71 12.15 4.54 29.00
C TYR A 71 11.80 4.69 30.48
N PRO A 72 12.08 3.66 31.32
CA PRO A 72 11.91 3.75 32.77
C PRO A 72 12.67 4.94 33.37
N ARG A 73 12.12 5.56 34.42
CA ARG A 73 12.84 6.61 35.17
C ARG A 73 14.15 6.04 35.73
N GLY A 74 15.23 6.81 35.64
CA GLY A 74 16.56 6.39 36.10
C GLY A 74 17.33 5.46 35.14
N SER A 75 16.77 5.14 33.96
CA SER A 75 17.55 4.48 32.90
C SER A 75 18.62 5.43 32.35
N ALA A 76 19.87 4.96 32.30
CA ALA A 76 21.02 5.70 31.78
C ALA A 76 20.93 5.83 30.26
N GLY A 77 20.10 6.76 29.78
CA GLY A 77 19.86 7.00 28.36
C GLY A 77 19.05 5.88 27.69
N GLY A 78 18.15 6.24 26.79
CA GLY A 78 17.44 5.26 25.97
C GLY A 78 18.38 4.51 25.02
N CYS A 79 17.87 3.48 24.33
CA CYS A 79 18.66 2.65 23.40
C CYS A 79 19.20 3.36 22.14
N GLY A 80 18.94 4.66 21.96
CA GLY A 80 19.39 5.41 20.78
C GLY A 80 18.70 5.07 19.45
N HIS A 81 18.12 3.88 19.32
CA HIS A 81 17.60 3.37 18.04
C HIS A 81 16.45 4.16 17.42
N HIS A 82 15.84 5.09 18.13
CA HIS A 82 14.76 5.95 17.61
C HIS A 82 15.15 7.43 17.63
N ILE A 83 16.45 7.71 17.83
CA ILE A 83 17.03 9.05 17.79
C ILE A 83 17.61 9.23 16.39
N LEU A 84 16.82 9.79 15.47
CA LEU A 84 17.37 10.30 14.21
C LEU A 84 17.82 11.72 14.49
N GLY A 85 19.13 11.97 14.41
CA GLY A 85 19.60 13.30 14.02
C GLY A 85 19.13 13.52 12.58
N SER A 86 18.17 14.42 12.36
CA SER A 86 17.72 14.74 11.00
C SER A 86 17.78 16.22 10.73
N ASP A 87 18.28 16.56 9.54
CA ASP A 87 18.18 17.88 8.89
C ASP A 87 16.72 18.30 8.61
N GLU A 88 15.79 17.36 8.74
CA GLU A 88 14.36 17.60 8.67
C GLU A 88 13.88 17.94 10.09
N LYS A 89 13.60 19.22 10.36
CA LYS A 89 12.93 19.61 11.61
C LYS A 89 11.69 18.75 11.75
N PRO A 90 11.48 18.05 12.89
CA PRO A 90 10.18 17.46 13.17
C PRO A 90 9.14 18.56 12.95
N GLU A 91 8.05 18.27 12.24
CA GLU A 91 6.93 19.20 12.14
C GLU A 91 6.34 19.32 13.55
N THR A 92 6.93 20.20 14.37
CA THR A 92 6.70 20.34 15.82
C THR A 92 5.30 20.83 16.17
N ASP A 93 4.43 20.98 15.17
CA ASP A 93 3.12 21.62 15.30
C ASP A 93 1.96 20.85 14.65
N ARG A 94 2.21 19.66 14.10
CA ARG A 94 1.17 18.93 13.35
C ARG A 94 0.86 17.59 13.99
N ARG A 95 -0.06 17.63 14.95
CA ARG A 95 -0.77 16.43 15.42
C ARG A 95 -1.37 15.73 14.20
N MET A 96 -1.06 14.45 14.04
CA MET A 96 -1.66 13.61 13.00
C MET A 96 -3.19 13.71 13.09
N SER A 97 -3.87 13.97 11.97
CA SER A 97 -5.33 14.05 11.95
C SER A 97 -5.94 12.66 12.19
N GLU A 98 -7.16 12.61 12.73
CA GLU A 98 -7.85 11.33 12.94
C GLU A 98 -8.09 10.59 11.63
N ARG A 99 -8.40 11.31 10.55
CA ARG A 99 -8.47 10.78 9.18
C ARG A 99 -7.15 10.17 8.72
N HIS A 100 -6.00 10.81 9.00
CA HIS A 100 -4.68 10.27 8.61
C HIS A 100 -4.38 8.99 9.38
N ARG A 101 -4.58 9.02 10.70
CA ARG A 101 -4.41 7.85 11.57
C ARG A 101 -5.31 6.70 11.13
N TRP A 102 -6.57 6.97 10.85
CA TRP A 102 -7.51 5.96 10.38
C TRP A 102 -7.04 5.33 9.05
N MET A 103 -6.62 6.15 8.08
CA MET A 103 -6.12 5.67 6.79
C MET A 103 -4.86 4.82 6.96
N GLN A 104 -3.95 5.22 7.84
CA GLN A 104 -2.74 4.48 8.16
C GLN A 104 -3.06 3.11 8.79
N ASN A 105 -3.99 3.07 9.76
CA ASN A 105 -4.47 1.81 10.36
C ASN A 105 -5.12 0.93 9.30
N ARG A 106 -5.96 1.50 8.43
CA ARG A 106 -6.65 0.78 7.35
C ARG A 106 -5.66 0.17 6.35
N ILE A 107 -4.66 0.93 5.89
CA ILE A 107 -3.60 0.43 5.01
C ILE A 107 -2.83 -0.71 5.69
N THR A 108 -2.44 -0.51 6.96
CA THR A 108 -1.71 -1.52 7.73
C THR A 108 -2.52 -2.82 7.84
N ALA A 109 -3.81 -2.73 8.16
CA ALA A 109 -4.71 -3.88 8.24
C ALA A 109 -4.83 -4.61 6.90
N ILE A 110 -5.05 -3.88 5.80
CA ILE A 110 -5.10 -4.45 4.45
C ILE A 110 -3.81 -5.19 4.11
N CYS A 111 -2.64 -4.56 4.30
CA CYS A 111 -1.37 -5.21 4.00
C CYS A 111 -1.15 -6.48 4.83
N ARG A 112 -1.56 -6.50 6.10
CA ARG A 112 -1.49 -7.69 6.96
C ARG A 112 -2.46 -8.78 6.53
N GLN A 113 -3.68 -8.43 6.13
CA GLN A 113 -4.67 -9.37 5.57
C GLN A 113 -4.16 -10.03 4.28
N LEU A 114 -3.43 -9.27 3.46
CA LEU A 114 -2.76 -9.76 2.26
C LEU A 114 -1.48 -10.58 2.56
N GLY A 115 -1.14 -10.82 3.84
CA GLY A 115 -0.01 -11.65 4.24
C GLY A 115 1.34 -10.93 4.32
N TYR A 116 1.37 -9.60 4.22
CA TYR A 116 2.62 -8.83 4.33
C TYR A 116 2.91 -8.35 5.75
N THR A 117 4.20 -8.30 6.10
CA THR A 117 4.65 -7.57 7.30
C THR A 117 4.62 -6.07 7.04
N ALA A 118 3.59 -5.41 7.57
CA ALA A 118 3.42 -3.96 7.51
C ALA A 118 3.68 -3.30 8.87
N VAL A 119 4.63 -2.35 8.87
CA VAL A 119 5.07 -1.57 10.02
C VAL A 119 4.60 -0.12 9.86
N PRO A 120 3.57 0.32 10.62
CA PRO A 120 3.17 1.72 10.63
C PRO A 120 4.27 2.60 11.25
N GLU A 121 4.32 3.89 10.93
CA GLU A 121 5.31 4.88 11.43
C GLU A 121 6.73 4.31 11.49
N HIS A 122 7.16 3.65 10.40
CA HIS A 122 8.40 2.91 10.37
C HIS A 122 9.59 3.86 10.55
N TRP A 123 10.25 3.74 11.69
CA TRP A 123 11.30 4.65 12.14
C TRP A 123 12.40 4.91 11.10
N PRO A 124 13.01 3.88 10.47
CA PRO A 124 14.14 4.07 9.56
C PRO A 124 13.74 4.88 8.33
N THR A 125 12.65 4.49 7.67
CA THR A 125 12.20 5.14 6.43
C THR A 125 11.33 6.36 6.67
N ARG A 126 10.81 6.55 7.88
CA ARG A 126 9.77 7.54 8.23
C ARG A 126 8.51 7.43 7.36
N ALA A 127 8.21 6.24 6.87
CA ALA A 127 7.00 5.98 6.11
C ALA A 127 5.79 5.91 7.05
N ASP A 128 4.62 6.35 6.58
CA ASP A 128 3.37 6.12 7.31
C ASP A 128 3.11 4.62 7.47
N VAL A 129 3.28 3.84 6.41
CA VAL A 129 3.31 2.36 6.50
C VAL A 129 4.46 1.85 5.64
N TYR A 130 5.31 1.00 6.21
CA TYR A 130 6.37 0.33 5.49
C TYR A 130 6.06 -1.16 5.35
N VAL A 131 6.11 -1.67 4.13
CA VAL A 131 5.92 -3.09 3.84
C VAL A 131 7.29 -3.72 3.69
N GLU A 132 7.68 -4.58 4.62
CA GLU A 132 9.06 -5.08 4.74
C GLU A 132 9.49 -5.92 3.52
N THR A 133 8.64 -6.86 3.10
CA THR A 133 8.95 -7.82 2.03
C THR A 133 9.27 -7.13 0.69
N THR A 134 8.47 -6.12 0.33
CA THR A 134 8.62 -5.37 -0.93
C THR A 134 9.47 -4.10 -0.77
N LYS A 135 9.85 -3.78 0.47
CA LYS A 135 10.51 -2.52 0.84
C LYS A 135 9.75 -1.28 0.36
N THR A 136 8.42 -1.32 0.43
CA THR A 136 7.55 -0.25 -0.07
C THR A 136 7.14 0.69 1.05
N ALA A 137 7.39 1.99 0.88
CA ALA A 137 6.84 3.04 1.72
C ALA A 137 5.50 3.51 1.17
N LEU A 138 4.43 3.34 1.94
CA LEU A 138 3.10 3.87 1.66
C LEU A 138 2.93 5.16 2.49
N GLU A 139 2.61 6.27 1.83
CA GLU A 139 2.53 7.60 2.44
C GLU A 139 1.13 8.18 2.22
N VAL A 140 0.46 8.57 3.29
CA VAL A 140 -0.85 9.25 3.26
C VAL A 140 -0.60 10.75 3.27
N GLN A 141 -1.20 11.50 2.36
CA GLN A 141 -1.02 12.94 2.31
C GLN A 141 -2.31 13.70 2.04
N GLN A 142 -2.70 14.54 3.00
CA GLN A 142 -3.91 15.37 2.96
C GLN A 142 -3.65 16.82 2.53
N ARG A 143 -2.38 17.24 2.46
CA ARG A 143 -1.97 18.63 2.24
C ARG A 143 -0.70 18.71 1.39
N PRO A 144 -0.38 19.86 0.75
CA PRO A 144 0.92 20.07 0.12
C PRO A 144 2.12 19.71 1.02
N THR A 145 3.16 19.12 0.43
CA THR A 145 4.42 18.78 1.10
C THR A 145 5.58 18.73 0.09
N ALA A 146 6.80 18.53 0.57
CA ALA A 146 8.00 18.36 -0.25
C ALA A 146 8.11 16.92 -0.80
N PHE A 147 7.17 16.50 -1.65
CA PHE A 147 7.03 15.12 -2.14
C PHE A 147 8.35 14.52 -2.66
N ALA A 148 9.05 15.21 -3.58
CA ALA A 148 10.29 14.70 -4.15
C ALA A 148 11.41 14.52 -3.09
N LYS A 149 11.57 15.50 -2.19
CA LYS A 149 12.55 15.42 -1.09
C LYS A 149 12.21 14.26 -0.15
N ARG A 150 10.93 14.08 0.19
CA ARG A 150 10.47 12.97 1.03
C ARG A 150 10.70 11.65 0.32
N THR A 151 10.25 11.44 -0.91
CA THR A 151 10.53 10.21 -1.67
C THR A 151 12.02 9.87 -1.70
N ALA A 152 12.90 10.84 -1.99
CA ALA A 152 14.35 10.63 -1.97
C ALA A 152 14.88 10.27 -0.57
N ALA A 153 14.33 10.84 0.50
CA ALA A 153 14.69 10.45 1.87
C ALA A 153 14.29 9.00 2.18
N ARG A 154 13.09 8.56 1.75
CA ARG A 154 12.60 7.19 1.99
C ARG A 154 13.49 6.17 1.27
N ALA A 155 13.86 6.49 0.02
CA ALA A 155 14.79 5.69 -0.76
C ALA A 155 16.18 5.57 -0.10
N ARG A 156 16.75 6.69 0.36
CA ARG A 156 18.03 6.68 1.10
C ARG A 156 18.00 5.83 2.38
N HIS A 157 16.82 5.67 2.98
CA HIS A 157 16.61 4.86 4.18
C HIS A 157 16.10 3.44 3.90
N GLY A 158 16.21 2.97 2.65
CA GLY A 158 16.02 1.56 2.29
C GLY A 158 14.70 1.21 1.62
N ALA A 159 13.81 2.18 1.37
CA ALA A 159 12.61 1.92 0.59
C ALA A 159 12.95 1.76 -0.91
N CYS A 160 12.55 0.65 -1.53
CA CYS A 160 12.67 0.45 -2.97
C CYS A 160 11.64 1.27 -3.76
N GLN A 161 10.49 1.53 -3.15
CA GLN A 161 9.42 2.32 -3.76
C GLN A 161 8.72 3.19 -2.71
N THR A 162 8.24 4.36 -3.14
CA THR A 162 7.32 5.19 -2.33
C THR A 162 6.04 5.41 -3.12
N ILE A 163 4.90 5.07 -2.52
CA ILE A 163 3.57 5.23 -3.08
C ILE A 163 2.82 6.29 -2.27
N TRP A 164 2.38 7.34 -2.96
CA TRP A 164 1.64 8.43 -2.34
C TRP A 164 0.12 8.23 -2.50
N LEU A 165 -0.58 8.09 -1.39
CA LEU A 165 -2.03 8.14 -1.33
C LEU A 165 -2.44 9.57 -0.99
N LEU A 166 -2.86 10.31 -2.02
CA LEU A 166 -3.23 11.72 -1.92
C LEU A 166 -4.72 11.85 -1.69
N SER A 167 -5.14 12.55 -0.64
CA SER A 167 -6.57 12.68 -0.34
C SER A 167 -7.31 13.41 -1.47
N HIS A 168 -8.58 13.09 -1.69
CA HIS A 168 -9.35 13.65 -2.80
C HIS A 168 -9.50 15.17 -2.75
N ASP A 169 -9.33 15.76 -1.57
CA ASP A 169 -9.43 17.18 -1.23
C ASP A 169 -8.05 17.86 -1.12
N ALA A 170 -6.93 17.13 -1.22
CA ALA A 170 -5.62 17.75 -1.26
C ALA A 170 -5.46 18.56 -2.56
N ARG A 171 -5.12 19.84 -2.47
CA ARG A 171 -4.99 20.76 -3.61
C ARG A 171 -3.65 21.47 -3.60
N GLY A 172 -3.26 22.00 -4.75
CA GLY A 172 -2.05 22.81 -4.96
C GLY A 172 -1.08 22.20 -5.97
N ASP A 173 -0.26 23.05 -6.58
CA ASP A 173 0.61 22.68 -7.69
C ASP A 173 1.63 21.58 -7.35
N SER A 174 2.11 21.53 -6.10
CA SER A 174 2.97 20.44 -5.66
C SER A 174 2.24 19.10 -5.59
N VAL A 175 0.95 19.11 -5.25
CA VAL A 175 0.11 17.89 -5.18
C VAL A 175 -0.16 17.38 -6.58
N GLU A 176 -0.54 18.25 -7.51
CA GLU A 176 -0.81 17.86 -8.90
C GLU A 176 0.46 17.35 -9.61
N ARG A 177 1.59 18.04 -9.42
CA ARG A 177 2.89 17.56 -9.94
C ARG A 177 3.29 16.21 -9.34
N ALA A 178 3.04 15.98 -8.06
CA ALA A 178 3.32 14.68 -7.44
C ALA A 178 2.37 13.59 -7.96
N LEU A 179 1.08 13.88 -8.07
CA LEU A 179 0.06 12.93 -8.53
C LEU A 179 0.41 12.35 -9.90
N PHE A 180 0.83 13.19 -10.86
CA PHE A 180 1.14 12.72 -12.22
C PHE A 180 2.63 12.48 -12.48
N GLY A 181 3.52 12.82 -11.53
CA GLY A 181 4.97 12.71 -11.70
C GLY A 181 5.64 11.61 -10.87
N LEU A 182 5.01 11.17 -9.78
CA LEU A 182 5.50 10.15 -8.85
C LEU A 182 4.48 9.01 -8.74
N PRO A 183 4.89 7.81 -8.28
CA PRO A 183 3.94 6.73 -7.98
C PRO A 183 2.93 7.19 -6.93
N ALA A 184 1.73 7.56 -7.39
CA ALA A 184 0.74 8.23 -6.58
C ALA A 184 -0.66 7.89 -7.06
N VAL A 185 -1.65 7.99 -6.17
CA VAL A 185 -3.09 7.85 -6.47
C VAL A 185 -3.88 8.88 -5.67
N ARG A 186 -5.07 9.23 -6.16
CA ARG A 186 -6.09 9.88 -5.31
C ARG A 186 -6.79 8.83 -4.47
N PHE A 187 -7.20 9.17 -3.26
CA PHE A 187 -8.07 8.31 -2.45
C PHE A 187 -9.24 9.08 -1.81
N LYS A 188 -10.32 8.36 -1.51
CA LYS A 188 -11.44 8.83 -0.69
C LYS A 188 -12.12 7.67 -0.01
N ILE A 189 -12.61 7.94 1.20
CA ILE A 189 -13.33 6.97 2.00
C ILE A 189 -14.82 7.09 1.68
N VAL A 190 -15.46 5.95 1.40
CA VAL A 190 -16.87 5.85 0.98
C VAL A 190 -17.61 4.85 1.86
N ASP A 191 -18.90 5.09 2.04
CA ASP A 191 -19.81 4.22 2.79
C ASP A 191 -20.43 3.18 1.83
N LEU A 192 -20.17 1.90 2.06
CA LEU A 192 -20.69 0.78 1.25
C LEU A 192 -22.22 0.72 1.21
N ARG A 193 -22.89 1.27 2.23
CA ARG A 193 -24.35 1.28 2.32
C ARG A 193 -24.99 2.32 1.41
N ARG A 194 -24.19 3.28 0.91
CA ARG A 194 -24.68 4.39 0.07
C ARG A 194 -24.44 4.09 -1.40
N ILE A 195 -25.47 4.32 -2.21
CA ILE A 195 -25.43 4.18 -3.68
C ILE A 195 -25.69 5.52 -4.37
N GLY A 196 -25.30 5.62 -5.64
CA GLY A 196 -25.58 6.81 -6.46
C GLY A 196 -24.88 8.10 -5.97
N PRO A 197 -25.56 9.25 -6.01
CA PRO A 197 -24.95 10.56 -5.74
C PRO A 197 -24.43 10.69 -4.29
N ASP A 198 -24.98 9.96 -3.32
CA ASP A 198 -24.53 10.02 -1.93
C ASP A 198 -23.13 9.45 -1.71
N ARG A 199 -22.62 8.64 -2.67
CA ARG A 199 -21.22 8.18 -2.70
C ARG A 199 -20.23 9.31 -3.02
N THR A 200 -20.75 10.49 -3.40
CA THR A 200 -19.96 11.71 -3.61
C THR A 200 -19.63 12.45 -2.31
N ILE A 201 -20.20 12.07 -1.17
CA ILE A 201 -19.79 12.58 0.16
C ILE A 201 -18.69 11.69 0.72
N GLU A 202 -17.67 12.27 1.36
CA GLU A 202 -16.66 11.46 2.06
C GLU A 202 -17.27 10.87 3.32
N PHE A 203 -17.07 9.57 3.51
CA PHE A 203 -17.47 8.89 4.72
C PHE A 203 -16.40 9.08 5.79
N GLU A 204 -16.83 9.36 7.03
CA GLU A 204 -15.95 9.71 8.15
C GLU A 204 -15.93 8.61 9.24
N PRO A 205 -15.45 7.39 8.94
CA PRO A 205 -15.45 6.29 9.90
C PRO A 205 -14.54 6.54 11.11
N TRP A 206 -13.66 7.55 11.06
CA TRP A 206 -12.82 7.93 12.19
C TRP A 206 -13.60 8.61 13.33
N THR A 207 -14.84 9.03 13.09
CA THR A 207 -15.71 9.63 14.12
C THR A 207 -16.25 8.58 15.11
N ASP A 208 -16.51 7.36 14.64
CA ASP A 208 -16.84 6.19 15.45
C ASP A 208 -16.30 4.91 14.78
N PRO A 209 -14.99 4.61 14.94
CA PRO A 209 -14.38 3.47 14.25
C PRO A 209 -15.01 2.12 14.59
N THR A 210 -15.51 1.95 15.82
CA THR A 210 -16.10 0.68 16.26
C THR A 210 -17.37 0.37 15.49
N ALA A 211 -18.24 1.36 15.31
CA ALA A 211 -19.52 1.17 14.62
C ALA A 211 -19.42 1.34 13.09
N LEU A 212 -18.42 2.06 12.58
CA LEU A 212 -18.40 2.50 11.18
C LEU A 212 -17.36 1.79 10.30
N ASN A 213 -16.37 1.11 10.88
CA ASN A 213 -15.27 0.54 10.10
C ASN A 213 -15.70 -0.51 9.08
N GLU A 214 -16.67 -1.35 9.41
CA GLU A 214 -17.12 -2.43 8.52
C GLU A 214 -17.74 -1.90 7.21
N PHE A 215 -18.32 -0.70 7.24
CA PHE A 215 -18.95 -0.08 6.08
C PHE A 215 -18.00 0.79 5.25
N ALA A 216 -16.79 1.04 5.75
CA ALA A 216 -15.84 1.93 5.10
C ALA A 216 -15.01 1.20 4.03
N VAL A 217 -15.11 1.71 2.81
CA VAL A 217 -14.25 1.34 1.67
C VAL A 217 -13.41 2.54 1.25
N VAL A 218 -12.22 2.27 0.70
CA VAL A 218 -11.36 3.32 0.16
C VAL A 218 -11.26 3.19 -1.35
N ASP A 219 -11.92 4.10 -2.06
CA ASP A 219 -11.77 4.22 -3.50
C ASP A 219 -10.42 4.89 -3.81
N VAL A 220 -9.66 4.35 -4.78
CA VAL A 220 -8.47 4.98 -5.35
C VAL A 220 -8.63 5.25 -6.85
N TRP A 221 -8.10 6.36 -7.36
CA TRP A 221 -8.25 6.77 -8.77
C TRP A 221 -7.20 7.80 -9.24
N ALA A 222 -7.49 8.42 -10.40
CA ALA A 222 -6.79 9.49 -11.11
C ALA A 222 -5.58 9.04 -11.93
N THR A 223 -4.85 8.05 -11.43
CA THR A 223 -3.66 7.48 -12.08
C THR A 223 -3.74 5.97 -12.24
N THR A 224 -4.86 5.35 -11.86
CA THR A 224 -5.14 3.93 -12.12
C THR A 224 -5.77 3.76 -13.50
N TRP A 225 -5.27 2.80 -14.27
CA TRP A 225 -5.74 2.49 -15.62
C TRP A 225 -6.20 1.04 -15.73
N GLN A 226 -7.13 0.80 -16.63
CA GLN A 226 -7.62 -0.53 -17.01
C GLN A 226 -7.67 -0.64 -18.54
N LEU A 227 -7.57 -1.88 -19.04
CA LEU A 227 -7.86 -2.19 -20.42
C LEU A 227 -9.32 -1.89 -20.79
N VAL A 228 -9.54 -1.41 -22.01
CA VAL A 228 -10.84 -1.26 -22.67
C VAL A 228 -10.74 -1.70 -24.13
N ASP A 229 -11.87 -1.99 -24.76
CA ASP A 229 -11.87 -2.53 -26.12
C ASP A 229 -11.66 -1.50 -27.22
N GLU A 230 -11.88 -0.23 -26.93
CA GLU A 230 -11.76 0.86 -27.88
C GLU A 230 -10.45 1.63 -27.70
N LYS A 231 -9.89 2.16 -28.79
CA LYS A 231 -8.74 3.09 -28.74
C LYS A 231 -9.04 4.23 -27.74
N PRO A 232 -8.10 4.59 -26.84
CA PRO A 232 -6.68 4.22 -26.81
C PRO A 232 -6.35 2.92 -26.03
N TYR A 233 -7.32 2.02 -25.83
CA TYR A 233 -7.26 0.73 -25.12
C TYR A 233 -6.95 0.78 -23.63
N LEU A 234 -6.51 1.93 -23.11
CA LEU A 234 -6.38 2.16 -21.69
C LEU A 234 -7.26 3.34 -21.27
N ARG A 235 -8.05 3.15 -20.21
CA ARG A 235 -8.89 4.21 -19.64
C ARG A 235 -8.62 4.33 -18.14
N ARG A 236 -8.67 5.56 -17.63
CA ARG A 236 -8.62 5.79 -16.18
C ARG A 236 -9.79 5.07 -15.51
N CYS A 237 -9.51 4.41 -14.41
CA CYS A 237 -10.51 3.71 -13.62
C CYS A 237 -10.45 4.14 -12.16
N LYS A 238 -11.49 3.80 -11.42
CA LYS A 238 -11.54 3.83 -9.98
C LYS A 238 -11.57 2.40 -9.49
N MET A 239 -10.88 2.09 -8.39
CA MET A 239 -10.89 0.76 -7.80
C MET A 239 -10.76 0.80 -6.28
N ASP A 240 -11.03 -0.32 -5.62
CA ASP A 240 -10.85 -0.47 -4.19
C ASP A 240 -9.36 -0.54 -3.81
N LEU A 241 -8.99 0.11 -2.70
CA LEU A 241 -7.61 0.17 -2.19
C LEU A 241 -7.03 -1.21 -1.88
N HIS A 242 -7.83 -2.16 -1.36
CA HIS A 242 -7.40 -3.53 -1.09
C HIS A 242 -6.96 -4.21 -2.39
N ILE A 243 -7.77 -4.12 -3.44
CA ILE A 243 -7.44 -4.67 -4.77
C ILE A 243 -6.20 -3.96 -5.34
N PHE A 244 -6.12 -2.64 -5.20
CA PHE A 244 -4.97 -1.87 -5.66
C PHE A 244 -3.67 -2.30 -4.96
N LEU A 245 -3.66 -2.39 -3.63
CA LEU A 245 -2.49 -2.79 -2.85
C LEU A 245 -2.10 -4.24 -3.11
N ASP A 246 -3.06 -5.16 -3.24
CA ASP A 246 -2.80 -6.54 -3.65
C ASP A 246 -2.06 -6.59 -5.00
N GLN A 247 -2.58 -5.91 -6.02
CA GLN A 247 -1.97 -5.90 -7.34
C GLN A 247 -0.62 -5.20 -7.37
N VAL A 248 -0.44 -4.09 -6.64
CA VAL A 248 0.82 -3.34 -6.63
C VAL A 248 1.91 -4.07 -5.82
N LEU A 249 1.59 -4.56 -4.63
CA LEU A 249 2.56 -5.25 -3.78
C LEU A 249 2.97 -6.61 -4.35
N SER A 250 2.06 -7.29 -5.07
CA SER A 250 2.40 -8.51 -5.83
C SER A 250 3.16 -8.23 -7.14
N GLY A 251 3.34 -6.96 -7.52
CA GLY A 251 4.01 -6.58 -8.77
C GLY A 251 3.17 -6.72 -10.04
N ARG A 252 1.91 -7.17 -9.95
CA ARG A 252 0.99 -7.29 -11.09
C ARG A 252 0.60 -5.92 -11.67
N ARG A 253 0.47 -4.90 -10.82
CA ARG A 253 0.19 -3.52 -11.23
C ARG A 253 1.44 -2.66 -11.04
N ILE A 254 1.96 -2.13 -12.14
CA ILE A 254 3.22 -1.40 -12.19
C ILE A 254 2.99 0.09 -12.45
N TRP A 255 3.90 0.92 -11.95
CA TRP A 255 3.92 2.35 -12.28
C TRP A 255 4.63 2.55 -13.62
N VAL A 256 3.93 3.16 -14.57
CA VAL A 256 4.40 3.42 -15.92
C VAL A 256 4.54 4.92 -16.12
N ARG A 257 5.62 5.36 -16.77
CA ARG A 257 5.86 6.76 -17.12
C ARG A 257 6.45 6.86 -18.52
N ALA A 258 5.98 7.85 -19.30
CA ALA A 258 6.48 8.12 -20.66
C ALA A 258 6.44 6.92 -21.62
N ASN A 259 5.52 5.97 -21.39
CA ASN A 259 5.36 4.80 -22.25
C ASN A 259 4.42 5.14 -23.42
N PRO A 260 4.75 4.77 -24.67
CA PRO A 260 3.97 5.11 -25.86
C PRO A 260 2.57 4.48 -25.88
N VAL A 261 2.38 3.35 -25.19
CA VAL A 261 1.07 2.67 -25.07
C VAL A 261 0.10 3.47 -24.21
N MET A 262 0.63 4.27 -23.28
CA MET A 262 -0.19 5.08 -22.40
C MET A 262 -0.92 6.18 -23.19
N PRO A 263 -2.20 6.44 -22.89
CA PRO A 263 -2.94 7.53 -23.51
C PRO A 263 -2.21 8.87 -23.33
N ARG A 264 -2.30 9.71 -24.35
CA ARG A 264 -1.63 11.02 -24.39
C ARG A 264 -2.64 12.13 -24.13
N GLY A 265 -2.17 13.23 -23.56
CA GLY A 265 -3.01 14.42 -23.40
C GLY A 265 -2.32 15.58 -22.71
N GLY A 266 -3.12 16.59 -22.35
CA GLY A 266 -2.64 17.86 -21.80
C GLY A 266 -2.01 18.77 -22.85
N LYS A 267 -1.54 19.95 -22.40
CA LYS A 267 -1.02 21.03 -23.27
C LYS A 267 0.14 20.62 -24.18
N HIS A 268 0.91 19.59 -23.80
CA HIS A 268 2.08 19.12 -24.52
C HIS A 268 1.91 17.73 -25.16
N ASN A 269 0.68 17.20 -25.19
CA ASN A 269 0.36 15.87 -25.73
C ASN A 269 1.32 14.77 -25.22
N GLN A 270 1.60 14.78 -23.92
CA GLN A 270 2.53 13.83 -23.30
C GLN A 270 1.78 12.56 -22.90
N ALA A 271 2.47 11.42 -22.96
CA ALA A 271 1.95 10.16 -22.44
C ALA A 271 1.71 10.30 -20.93
N TYR A 272 0.51 9.98 -20.47
CA TYR A 272 0.21 10.00 -19.05
C TYR A 272 1.04 8.96 -18.29
N ALA A 273 1.37 9.28 -17.04
CA ALA A 273 1.88 8.29 -16.10
C ALA A 273 0.72 7.64 -15.34
N GLY A 274 0.95 6.44 -14.81
CA GLY A 274 -0.05 5.77 -14.00
C GLY A 274 0.27 4.32 -13.64
N TRP A 275 -0.59 3.78 -12.80
CA TRP A 275 -0.62 2.39 -12.37
C TRP A 275 -1.45 1.56 -13.33
N VAL A 276 -0.83 0.58 -14.00
CA VAL A 276 -1.46 -0.29 -15.00
C VAL A 276 -1.15 -1.73 -14.65
N LEU A 277 -2.12 -2.64 -14.85
CA LEU A 277 -1.80 -4.05 -14.82
C LEU A 277 -0.78 -4.36 -15.92
N HIS A 278 0.21 -5.18 -15.61
CA HIS A 278 1.27 -5.51 -16.55
C HIS A 278 0.69 -6.23 -17.78
N GLU A 279 -0.28 -7.13 -17.57
CA GLU A 279 -1.00 -7.82 -18.65
C GLU A 279 -1.82 -6.85 -19.53
N ASP A 280 -2.55 -5.89 -18.92
CA ASP A 280 -3.29 -4.87 -19.66
C ASP A 280 -2.36 -4.02 -20.53
N LEU A 281 -1.16 -3.70 -20.04
CA LEU A 281 -0.17 -2.93 -20.79
C LEU A 281 0.36 -3.72 -22.01
N LEU A 282 0.64 -5.01 -21.84
CA LEU A 282 1.07 -5.90 -22.94
C LEU A 282 -0.03 -6.07 -23.97
N GLU A 283 -1.26 -6.27 -23.50
CA GLU A 283 -2.46 -6.43 -24.32
C GLU A 283 -2.75 -5.17 -25.14
N ALA A 284 -2.73 -4.00 -24.51
CA ALA A 284 -2.88 -2.72 -25.19
C ALA A 284 -1.76 -2.47 -26.20
N SER A 285 -0.52 -2.83 -25.87
CA SER A 285 0.62 -2.73 -26.81
C SER A 285 0.41 -3.57 -28.06
N ARG A 286 -0.08 -4.80 -27.90
CA ARG A 286 -0.34 -5.70 -29.03
C ARG A 286 -1.49 -5.20 -29.90
N ARG A 287 -2.59 -4.70 -29.30
CA ARG A 287 -3.70 -4.09 -30.06
C ARG A 287 -3.23 -2.88 -30.88
N GLN A 288 -2.46 -1.97 -30.26
CA GLN A 288 -1.91 -0.81 -30.96
C GLN A 288 -0.96 -1.20 -32.11
N ALA A 289 -0.17 -2.27 -31.96
CA ALA A 289 0.69 -2.76 -33.04
C ALA A 289 -0.14 -3.27 -34.24
N CYS A 290 -1.21 -4.04 -33.98
CA CYS A 290 -2.13 -4.50 -35.03
C CYS A 290 -2.78 -3.34 -35.77
N ASP A 291 -3.22 -2.30 -35.05
CA ASP A 291 -3.79 -1.11 -35.68
C ASP A 291 -2.82 -0.41 -36.64
N VAL A 292 -1.55 -0.27 -36.23
CA VAL A 292 -0.52 0.37 -37.06
C VAL A 292 -0.29 -0.45 -38.34
N GLU A 293 -0.28 -1.78 -38.24
CA GLU A 293 -0.17 -2.65 -39.40
C GLU A 293 -1.39 -2.56 -40.32
N ASP A 294 -2.61 -2.50 -39.77
CA ASP A 294 -3.84 -2.42 -40.55
C ASP A 294 -4.01 -1.05 -41.21
N GLU A 295 -3.63 0.04 -40.52
CA GLU A 295 -3.55 1.39 -41.08
C GLU A 295 -2.50 1.46 -42.20
N ALA A 296 -1.32 0.84 -42.03
CA ALA A 296 -0.30 0.76 -43.07
C ALA A 296 -0.76 -0.02 -44.31
N LYS A 297 -1.46 -1.16 -44.12
CA LYS A 297 -2.06 -1.93 -45.22
C LYS A 297 -3.15 -1.14 -45.93
N ALA A 298 -4.02 -0.44 -45.19
CA ALA A 298 -5.08 0.38 -45.76
C ALA A 298 -4.53 1.53 -46.63
N VAL A 299 -3.43 2.16 -46.21
CA VAL A 299 -2.75 3.20 -47.01
C VAL A 299 -2.10 2.59 -48.26
N ALA A 300 -1.49 1.40 -48.18
CA ALA A 300 -0.88 0.73 -49.31
C ALA A 300 -1.88 0.25 -50.39
N VAL A 301 -3.14 0.00 -50.01
CA VAL A 301 -4.22 -0.45 -50.91
C VAL A 301 -4.96 0.73 -51.57
N GLN A 302 -4.67 1.99 -51.22
CA GLN A 302 -5.23 3.13 -51.97
C GLN A 302 -4.67 3.14 -53.39
N PRO A 303 -5.51 3.05 -54.44
CA PRO A 303 -5.02 3.09 -55.80
C PRO A 303 -4.43 4.48 -56.06
N ILE A 304 -3.19 4.49 -56.56
CA ILE A 304 -2.63 5.67 -57.21
C ILE A 304 -3.52 5.93 -58.44
N THR A 305 -4.55 6.77 -58.28
CA THR A 305 -5.16 7.44 -59.42
C THR A 305 -4.12 8.41 -59.95
N ALA A 306 -3.26 7.89 -60.82
CA ALA A 306 -2.34 8.66 -61.61
C ALA A 306 -3.16 9.47 -62.62
N ASP A 307 -3.62 10.64 -62.18
CA ASP A 307 -3.84 11.75 -63.10
C ASP A 307 -2.44 12.30 -63.45
N ARG A 308 -1.84 11.75 -64.51
CA ARG A 308 -0.52 12.17 -65.00
C ARG A 308 -0.57 12.38 -66.51
N LYS A 309 -0.91 13.62 -66.89
CA LYS A 309 -0.47 14.23 -68.14
C LYS A 309 0.67 15.22 -67.87
N ASN A 310 1.72 15.05 -68.65
CA ASN A 310 2.80 15.99 -69.03
C ASN A 310 4.07 16.10 -68.16
N THR A 311 5.08 15.33 -68.58
CA THR A 311 6.38 15.74 -69.17
C THR A 311 7.14 16.95 -68.57
N ALA A 312 8.36 16.71 -68.08
CA ALA A 312 9.61 17.21 -68.67
C ALA A 312 10.85 16.67 -67.94
N LEU A 313 11.82 16.17 -68.71
CA LEU A 313 13.17 15.82 -68.28
C LEU A 313 13.94 17.09 -67.86
N VAL A 314 14.61 17.06 -66.71
CA VAL A 314 15.91 17.69 -66.48
C VAL A 314 16.66 16.89 -65.41
N ALA A 315 17.83 16.36 -65.76
CA ALA A 315 18.92 16.11 -64.81
C ALA A 315 19.84 17.35 -64.84
N PRO A 316 20.46 17.76 -63.72
CA PRO A 316 21.64 17.04 -63.25
C PRO A 316 21.80 16.93 -61.72
N ASP A 317 22.40 15.80 -61.33
CA ASP A 317 23.55 15.64 -60.43
C ASP A 317 23.80 16.67 -59.31
N GLN A 318 23.71 16.23 -58.05
CA GLN A 318 24.78 16.35 -57.04
C GLN A 318 24.37 15.69 -55.71
N THR A 319 25.19 14.71 -55.31
CA THR A 319 25.23 14.03 -54.01
C THR A 319 25.36 14.97 -52.81
N PRO A 320 24.73 14.62 -51.66
CA PRO A 320 25.37 14.82 -50.36
C PRO A 320 25.68 13.51 -49.66
N LYS A 321 26.90 13.45 -49.11
CA LYS A 321 27.44 12.40 -48.22
C LYS A 321 26.51 12.12 -47.01
N PRO A 322 26.46 10.87 -46.52
CA PRO A 322 25.72 10.53 -45.31
C PRO A 322 26.43 11.06 -44.06
N VAL A 323 25.72 11.83 -43.23
CA VAL A 323 26.16 12.15 -41.86
C VAL A 323 25.89 10.92 -41.01
N ALA A 324 26.98 10.34 -40.48
CA ALA A 324 26.92 9.23 -39.54
C ALA A 324 26.16 9.64 -38.28
N ALA A 325 25.00 9.03 -38.04
CA ALA A 325 24.32 9.09 -36.76
C ALA A 325 25.14 8.31 -35.72
N LEU A 326 25.66 9.02 -34.72
CA LEU A 326 26.25 8.44 -33.52
C LEU A 326 25.21 7.53 -32.83
N ARG A 327 25.52 6.23 -32.76
CA ARG A 327 24.80 5.27 -31.94
C ARG A 327 24.95 5.67 -30.47
N PRO A 328 23.87 5.82 -29.68
CA PRO A 328 23.99 5.78 -28.23
C PRO A 328 24.38 4.36 -27.77
N PRO A 329 25.15 4.22 -26.68
CA PRO A 329 25.60 2.91 -26.20
C PRO A 329 24.42 2.05 -25.73
N PRO A 330 24.55 0.71 -25.71
CA PRO A 330 23.50 -0.17 -25.24
C PRO A 330 23.21 0.13 -23.77
N VAL A 331 21.96 0.44 -23.46
CA VAL A 331 21.45 0.39 -22.08
C VAL A 331 21.22 -1.08 -21.78
N GLU A 332 21.97 -1.63 -20.83
CA GLU A 332 21.72 -2.97 -20.30
C GLU A 332 20.29 -3.04 -19.74
N PRO A 333 19.52 -4.10 -20.05
CA PRO A 333 18.21 -4.27 -19.46
C PRO A 333 18.32 -4.43 -17.93
N PRO A 334 17.34 -3.92 -17.16
CA PRO A 334 17.30 -4.17 -15.73
C PRO A 334 17.25 -5.68 -15.48
N ILE A 335 18.09 -6.11 -14.55
CA ILE A 335 18.30 -7.49 -14.15
C ILE A 335 16.93 -8.14 -13.86
N SER A 336 16.59 -9.19 -14.61
CA SER A 336 15.37 -9.98 -14.38
C SER A 336 15.32 -10.46 -12.91
N PRO A 337 14.14 -10.45 -12.24
CA PRO A 337 13.99 -10.88 -10.83
C PRO A 337 14.54 -12.29 -10.56
N GLU A 338 14.56 -13.15 -11.57
CA GLU A 338 15.14 -14.50 -11.50
C GLU A 338 16.65 -14.52 -11.27
N ARG A 339 17.38 -13.50 -11.75
CA ARG A 339 18.83 -13.42 -11.56
C ARG A 339 19.20 -12.85 -10.18
N ALA A 340 18.37 -11.95 -9.64
CA ALA A 340 18.50 -11.46 -8.26
C ALA A 340 18.25 -12.56 -7.21
N MET A 341 17.34 -13.52 -7.49
CA MET A 341 17.14 -14.69 -6.62
C MET A 341 18.30 -15.69 -6.68
N LYS A 342 18.98 -15.84 -7.84
CA LYS A 342 20.14 -16.73 -7.97
C LYS A 342 21.45 -16.15 -7.42
N GLU A 343 21.68 -14.83 -7.54
CA GLU A 343 22.87 -14.19 -6.96
C GLU A 343 22.82 -14.08 -5.42
N SER A 344 21.62 -13.97 -4.83
CA SER A 344 21.44 -13.99 -3.37
C SER A 344 21.69 -15.39 -2.77
N ALA A 345 21.43 -16.46 -3.54
CA ALA A 345 21.75 -17.84 -3.13
C ALA A 345 23.26 -18.15 -3.27
N ALA A 346 23.96 -17.56 -4.25
CA ALA A 346 25.40 -17.76 -4.44
C ALA A 346 26.24 -16.95 -3.42
N ALA A 347 25.75 -15.82 -2.93
CA ALA A 347 26.45 -14.98 -1.94
C ALA A 347 26.38 -15.50 -0.49
N GLN A 348 25.62 -16.57 -0.20
CA GLN A 348 25.53 -17.18 1.13
C GLN A 348 26.45 -18.39 1.35
N THR A 349 27.34 -18.71 0.40
CA THR A 349 28.30 -19.83 0.55
C THR A 349 29.71 -19.33 0.89
N GLN A 350 29.86 -18.50 1.93
CA GLN A 350 31.15 -18.30 2.60
C GLN A 350 30.91 -18.11 4.11
N SER A 351 30.79 -19.23 4.82
CA SER A 351 30.91 -19.25 6.29
C SER A 351 32.35 -19.62 6.68
N PRO A 352 32.94 -18.95 7.67
CA PRO A 352 34.29 -19.24 8.15
C PRO A 352 34.32 -20.52 8.98
N THR A 353 35.36 -21.32 8.77
CA THR A 353 35.73 -22.50 9.54
C THR A 353 35.88 -22.14 11.03
N THR A 354 35.06 -22.72 11.90
CA THR A 354 35.33 -22.76 13.35
C THR A 354 35.13 -24.17 13.87
N THR A 355 36.11 -24.59 14.66
CA THR A 355 36.44 -25.90 15.19
C THR A 355 35.27 -26.70 15.81
N GLN A 356 35.20 -27.98 15.45
CA GLN A 356 34.28 -28.98 16.00
C GLN A 356 34.44 -29.14 17.52
N ALA A 357 33.33 -28.99 18.24
CA ALA A 357 33.13 -29.63 19.55
C ALA A 357 31.93 -30.60 19.45
N LYS A 358 32.16 -31.82 19.93
CA LYS A 358 31.29 -33.00 19.85
C LYS A 358 29.93 -32.77 20.57
N PRO A 359 28.78 -33.14 19.99
CA PRO A 359 27.48 -32.97 20.64
C PRO A 359 27.19 -34.10 21.65
N PRO A 360 26.54 -33.83 22.80
CA PRO A 360 25.97 -34.86 23.65
C PRO A 360 24.60 -35.33 23.11
N ARG A 361 24.31 -36.60 23.39
CA ARG A 361 23.15 -37.39 22.97
C ARG A 361 21.80 -36.76 23.38
N PRO A 362 20.78 -36.70 22.52
CA PRO A 362 19.46 -36.19 22.90
C PRO A 362 18.68 -37.19 23.76
N ARG A 363 18.11 -36.68 24.86
CA ARG A 363 17.17 -37.35 25.75
C ARG A 363 15.77 -37.17 25.15
N GLN A 364 15.05 -38.27 24.89
CA GLN A 364 13.69 -38.25 24.34
C GLN A 364 12.73 -37.52 25.29
N ALA A 365 11.99 -36.56 24.75
CA ALA A 365 10.85 -35.93 25.41
C ALA A 365 9.56 -36.74 25.16
N PRO A 366 8.57 -36.74 26.07
CA PRO A 366 7.33 -37.49 25.88
C PRO A 366 6.47 -36.87 24.78
N HIS A 367 5.77 -37.72 24.02
CA HIS A 367 4.83 -37.32 22.97
C HIS A 367 3.69 -36.44 23.50
N PRO A 368 3.30 -35.37 22.79
CA PRO A 368 2.09 -34.63 23.10
C PRO A 368 0.85 -35.42 22.65
N VAL A 369 -0.10 -35.56 23.57
CA VAL A 369 -1.46 -36.05 23.32
C VAL A 369 -2.11 -35.13 22.29
N SER A 370 -2.58 -35.72 21.18
CA SER A 370 -3.21 -35.00 20.08
C SER A 370 -4.59 -34.48 20.52
N ALA A 371 -4.80 -33.16 20.40
CA ALA A 371 -6.12 -32.55 20.51
C ALA A 371 -7.03 -33.00 19.35
N PRO A 372 -8.35 -33.13 19.56
CA PRO A 372 -9.27 -33.58 18.52
C PRO A 372 -9.30 -32.57 17.36
N ARG A 373 -9.10 -33.08 16.14
CA ARG A 373 -9.28 -32.30 14.90
C ARG A 373 -10.78 -32.12 14.67
N VAL A 374 -11.24 -30.87 14.69
CA VAL A 374 -12.56 -30.49 14.18
C VAL A 374 -12.59 -30.81 12.69
N THR A 375 -13.54 -31.64 12.28
CA THR A 375 -13.71 -32.05 10.88
C THR A 375 -14.71 -31.14 10.18
N TYR A 376 -14.69 -31.12 8.85
CA TYR A 376 -15.60 -30.31 8.04
C TYR A 376 -17.09 -30.65 8.32
N GLU A 377 -17.38 -31.89 8.68
CA GLU A 377 -18.72 -32.36 9.09
C GLU A 377 -19.21 -31.74 10.41
N ASP A 378 -18.29 -31.30 11.29
CA ASP A 378 -18.66 -30.61 12.54
C ASP A 378 -19.07 -29.15 12.29
N VAL A 379 -18.58 -28.55 11.20
CA VAL A 379 -18.89 -27.17 10.81
C VAL A 379 -20.27 -27.09 10.14
N GLU A 380 -20.63 -28.06 9.31
CA GLU A 380 -21.96 -28.11 8.67
C GLU A 380 -23.09 -28.29 9.70
N LYS A 381 -22.89 -29.14 10.73
CA LYS A 381 -23.87 -29.31 11.81
C LYS A 381 -24.11 -28.04 12.62
N VAL A 382 -23.07 -27.22 12.82
CA VAL A 382 -23.22 -25.93 13.52
C VAL A 382 -23.97 -24.93 12.65
N LEU A 383 -23.75 -24.93 11.33
CA LEU A 383 -24.46 -24.05 10.40
C LEU A 383 -25.95 -24.41 10.28
N ASP A 384 -26.29 -25.69 10.28
CA ASP A 384 -27.69 -26.13 10.24
C ASP A 384 -28.46 -25.74 11.51
N VAL A 385 -27.83 -25.87 12.68
CA VAL A 385 -28.45 -25.44 13.96
C VAL A 385 -28.67 -23.93 14.00
N VAL A 386 -27.73 -23.14 13.47
CA VAL A 386 -27.85 -21.68 13.37
C VAL A 386 -28.96 -21.28 12.38
N ALA A 387 -29.06 -21.95 11.23
CA ALA A 387 -30.09 -21.70 10.23
C ALA A 387 -31.50 -22.01 10.77
N ILE A 388 -31.66 -23.12 11.50
CA ILE A 388 -32.92 -23.48 12.16
C ILE A 388 -33.29 -22.43 13.24
N GLY A 389 -32.31 -21.98 14.02
CA GLY A 389 -32.52 -20.93 15.02
C GLY A 389 -33.02 -19.61 14.40
N ILE A 390 -32.42 -19.19 13.29
CA ILE A 390 -32.83 -17.98 12.56
C ILE A 390 -34.26 -18.12 12.01
N ALA A 391 -34.60 -19.27 11.43
CA ALA A 391 -35.93 -19.53 10.88
C ALA A 391 -37.02 -19.48 11.96
N ILE A 392 -36.75 -20.02 13.16
CA ILE A 392 -37.68 -19.99 14.29
C ILE A 392 -37.89 -18.55 14.77
N VAL A 393 -36.83 -17.76 14.90
CA VAL A 393 -36.93 -16.36 15.36
C VAL A 393 -37.74 -15.52 14.36
N ILE A 394 -37.52 -15.70 13.06
CA ILE A 394 -38.30 -15.02 12.02
C ILE A 394 -39.76 -15.45 12.06
N GLY A 395 -40.04 -16.75 12.22
CA GLY A 395 -41.40 -17.28 12.34
C GLY A 395 -42.16 -16.70 13.54
N ILE A 396 -41.51 -16.62 14.71
CA ILE A 396 -42.10 -16.04 15.92
C ILE A 396 -42.38 -14.54 15.71
N ALA A 397 -41.43 -13.79 15.14
CA ALA A 397 -41.63 -12.37 14.87
C ALA A 397 -42.82 -12.13 13.91
N PHE A 398 -42.98 -12.99 12.91
CA PHE A 398 -44.09 -12.92 11.95
C PHE A 398 -45.44 -13.23 12.60
N VAL A 399 -45.50 -14.24 13.48
CA VAL A 399 -46.73 -14.58 14.23
C VAL A 399 -47.12 -13.47 15.20
N VAL A 400 -46.14 -12.85 15.88
CA VAL A 400 -46.39 -11.70 16.78
C VAL A 400 -46.92 -10.50 15.99
N GLN A 401 -46.35 -10.19 14.81
CA GLN A 401 -46.87 -9.14 13.94
C GLN A 401 -48.28 -9.45 13.43
N LEU A 402 -48.55 -10.70 13.05
CA LEU A 402 -49.88 -11.12 12.59
C LEU A 402 -50.92 -11.01 13.70
N LEU A 403 -50.59 -11.40 14.93
CA LEU A 403 -51.45 -11.25 16.09
C LEU A 403 -51.75 -9.77 16.39
N HIS A 404 -50.76 -8.88 16.29
CA HIS A 404 -51.00 -7.44 16.44
C HIS A 404 -51.86 -6.83 15.34
N LEU A 405 -51.86 -7.40 14.13
CA LEU A 405 -52.68 -6.95 13.00
C LEU A 405 -54.12 -7.48 13.07
N VAL A 406 -54.35 -8.65 13.67
CA VAL A 406 -55.67 -9.28 13.78
C VAL A 406 -56.40 -8.87 15.08
N SER A 407 -55.68 -8.50 16.14
CA SER A 407 -56.26 -8.08 17.41
C SER A 407 -57.24 -6.88 17.37
N PRO A 408 -57.17 -5.93 16.42
CA PRO A 408 -58.17 -4.87 16.30
C PRO A 408 -59.36 -5.22 15.36
N LEU A 409 -59.44 -6.44 14.84
CA LEU A 409 -60.51 -6.92 13.94
C LEU A 409 -61.44 -7.98 14.58
N LEU A 410 -61.20 -8.30 15.86
CA LEU A 410 -62.09 -9.02 16.78
C LEU A 410 -62.54 -8.04 17.86
#